data_AF-A0A7C2R8W7-F1
#
_entry.id   AF-A0A7C2R8W7-F1
#
_cell.length_a   1.000
_cell.length_b   1.000
_cell.length_c   1.000
_cell.angle_alpha   90.00
_cell.angle_beta   90.00
_cell.angle_gamma   90.00
#
_symmetry.space_group_name_H-M   'P 1'
#
loop_
_entity.id
_entity.type
_entity.pdbx_description
1 polymer ?
#
loop_
_entity_poly.entity_id
_entity_poly.type
_entity_poly.pdbx_seq_one_letter_code
_entity_poly.pdbx_strand_id
1 'polypeptide(L)'
;MESRSRREYKLRSLGLLLALATLAALVCGVLNFAERARYVRPYDGIDWDETPEGVQASIVWQDTPGDRAGIRPGDILLSIDGRPIRSPFDVTKQLFRAQPGTQLTYELRRRAHAAPVTTTLVAMPQADPFSLRGFLEFVGLLYLAIGLVVLLKRWNAPHALHFYLFCLTSFAFYSFAYSGKFDTFDWTIYWSDVVARLLAPALFLHFALAFPEPKPWFERRRWLFSAVYLPAAGLLLFHALAVGAPLLPRSMERINWFDQFEFTYVAALSLLAAGVFEYTYRHSRDPVLTQQMKWVTRGTWLAIVPFTAFYVLPVLLDTVPNDWMKLSTLALVFIPLTFGYAIIRYRLMDVDVIFRRGVAYTLATAAIAGLYFGLAVAVAELFSTRESFGTGGVILAIIIAAVLFQPIKDWTQQQLERLLYRERFDYRRTLEEFGRELSSEVHLDRLLAKLLDRLGRTLAVERMAILLAEENAPDRFSLARAQGLGASRVPLKFTLAELTAAGARVSEGGPGSNLFAPGEPQPLEELGLHYFVPCRVQNRTIGFLALGKAADGSFLTSDDLELLATLADYIAIALENARLYERLEQ
;
A
#
# COMPACT_ATOMS: atom_id res chain seq x y z
N MET A 1 21.93 -4.15 32.49
CA MET A 1 20.51 -4.59 32.48
C MET A 1 19.53 -3.43 32.33
N GLU A 2 19.76 -2.28 32.96
CA GLU A 2 18.85 -1.10 32.87
C GLU A 2 18.56 -0.59 31.45
N SER A 3 19.55 -0.55 30.55
CA SER A 3 19.37 -0.03 29.18
C SER A 3 18.48 -0.91 28.28
N ARG A 4 18.49 -2.23 28.48
CA ARG A 4 17.58 -3.16 27.78
C ARG A 4 16.13 -2.98 28.24
N SER A 5 15.91 -2.88 29.55
CA SER A 5 14.56 -2.67 30.11
C SER A 5 13.92 -1.34 29.66
N ARG A 6 14.70 -0.25 29.62
CA ARG A 6 14.22 1.05 29.12
C ARG A 6 13.89 1.00 27.62
N ARG A 7 14.65 0.26 26.82
CA ARG A 7 14.40 0.11 25.38
C ARG A 7 13.13 -0.70 25.12
N GLU A 8 12.93 -1.81 25.84
CA GLU A 8 11.70 -2.62 25.77
C GLU A 8 10.46 -1.83 26.20
N TYR A 9 10.57 -1.04 27.27
CA TYR A 9 9.46 -0.19 27.73
C TYR A 9 9.08 0.87 26.69
N LYS A 10 10.07 1.59 26.11
CA LYS A 10 9.84 2.58 25.05
C LYS A 10 9.20 1.98 23.80
N LEU A 11 9.60 0.76 23.43
CA LEU A 11 9.03 0.06 22.28
C LEU A 11 7.57 -0.35 22.56
N ARG A 12 7.26 -0.89 23.75
CA ARG A 12 5.88 -1.23 24.13
C ARG A 12 4.97 -0.01 24.23
N SER A 13 5.46 1.10 24.77
CA SER A 13 4.68 2.34 24.86
C SER A 13 4.43 2.94 23.48
N LEU A 14 5.40 2.89 22.57
CA LEU A 14 5.21 3.32 21.18
C LEU A 14 4.17 2.45 20.46
N GLY A 15 4.22 1.13 20.61
CA GLY A 15 3.24 0.22 20.02
C GLY A 15 1.80 0.50 20.51
N LEU A 16 1.62 0.74 21.81
CA LEU A 16 0.32 1.09 22.38
C LEU A 16 -0.19 2.45 21.85
N LEU A 17 0.67 3.46 21.80
CA LEU A 17 0.33 4.78 21.25
C LEU A 17 -0.11 4.69 19.78
N LEU A 18 0.62 3.91 18.96
CA LEU A 18 0.27 3.72 17.56
C LEU A 18 -1.08 3.01 17.42
N ALA A 19 -1.34 1.96 18.20
CA ALA A 19 -2.62 1.25 18.18
C ALA A 19 -3.81 2.14 18.61
N LEU A 20 -3.63 2.96 19.65
CA LEU A 20 -4.63 3.94 20.07
C LEU A 20 -4.87 5.01 18.99
N ALA A 21 -3.81 5.48 18.32
CA ALA A 21 -3.93 6.41 17.21
C ALA A 21 -4.64 5.78 16.00
N THR A 22 -4.37 4.50 15.67
CA THR A 22 -5.10 3.76 14.63
C THR A 22 -6.58 3.69 14.96
N LEU A 23 -6.90 3.31 16.20
CA LEU A 23 -8.27 3.13 16.65
C LEU A 23 -9.03 4.47 16.64
N ALA A 24 -8.41 5.53 17.14
CA ALA A 24 -8.99 6.87 17.12
C ALA A 24 -9.25 7.32 15.68
N ALA A 25 -8.30 7.14 14.76
CA ALA A 25 -8.47 7.49 13.35
C ALA A 25 -9.62 6.69 12.70
N LEU A 26 -9.70 5.38 12.97
CA LEU A 26 -10.76 4.52 12.44
C LEU A 26 -12.15 4.93 12.97
N VAL A 27 -12.26 5.18 14.28
CA VAL A 27 -13.50 5.64 14.91
C VAL A 27 -13.92 7.00 14.35
N CYS A 28 -13.00 7.96 14.24
CA CYS A 28 -13.27 9.25 13.61
C CYS A 28 -13.72 9.09 12.16
N GLY A 29 -13.10 8.20 11.39
CA GLY A 29 -13.48 7.91 10.00
C GLY A 29 -14.89 7.35 9.88
N VAL A 30 -15.24 6.37 10.72
CA VAL A 30 -16.59 5.78 10.75
C VAL A 30 -17.65 6.79 11.18
N LEU A 31 -17.37 7.58 12.22
CA LEU A 31 -18.28 8.64 12.68
C LEU A 31 -18.46 9.72 11.61
N ASN A 32 -17.38 10.15 10.95
CA ASN A 32 -17.43 11.13 9.88
C ASN A 32 -18.21 10.61 8.67
N PHE A 33 -18.02 9.34 8.28
CA PHE A 33 -18.81 8.70 7.23
C PHE A 33 -20.30 8.63 7.61
N ALA A 34 -20.62 8.16 8.81
CA ALA A 34 -21.99 8.04 9.29
C ALA A 34 -22.69 9.40 9.45
N GLU A 35 -21.93 10.45 9.73
CA GLU A 35 -22.40 11.83 9.74
C GLU A 35 -22.73 12.31 8.32
N ARG A 36 -21.79 12.16 7.38
CA ARG A 36 -21.97 12.58 5.98
C ARG A 36 -23.06 11.79 5.25
N ALA A 37 -23.23 10.51 5.59
CA ALA A 37 -24.31 9.69 5.04
C ALA A 37 -25.71 10.13 5.51
N ARG A 38 -25.81 10.79 6.67
CA ARG A 38 -27.08 11.29 7.23
C ARG A 38 -27.29 12.78 6.96
N TYR A 39 -26.22 13.54 6.77
CA TYR A 39 -26.25 14.99 6.66
C TYR A 39 -26.12 15.42 5.20
N VAL A 40 -27.22 15.90 4.62
CA VAL A 40 -27.23 16.42 3.26
C VAL A 40 -27.11 17.93 3.29
N ARG A 41 -26.04 18.46 2.69
CA ARG A 41 -25.79 19.91 2.66
C ARG A 41 -26.84 20.60 1.81
N PRO A 42 -27.53 21.63 2.32
CA PRO A 42 -28.43 22.45 1.53
C PRO A 42 -27.62 23.30 0.53
N TYR A 43 -28.11 23.36 -0.70
CA TYR A 43 -27.45 24.04 -1.81
C TYR A 43 -28.47 24.88 -2.59
N ASP A 44 -28.14 26.14 -2.84
CA ASP A 44 -28.96 27.10 -3.59
C ASP A 44 -28.50 27.26 -5.04
N GLY A 45 -27.36 26.69 -5.45
CA GLY A 45 -26.89 26.76 -6.83
C GLY A 45 -26.08 27.99 -7.20
N ILE A 46 -25.67 28.78 -6.21
CA ILE A 46 -25.03 30.09 -6.43
C ILE A 46 -23.72 30.16 -5.67
N ASP A 47 -22.67 30.61 -6.35
CA ASP A 47 -21.42 30.98 -5.72
C ASP A 47 -21.50 32.47 -5.32
N TRP A 48 -21.32 32.73 -4.03
CA TRP A 48 -21.47 34.06 -3.43
C TRP A 48 -20.10 34.65 -3.08
N ASP A 49 -19.79 35.80 -3.65
CA ASP A 49 -18.54 36.53 -3.40
C ASP A 49 -18.77 37.77 -2.54
N GLU A 50 -17.81 38.06 -1.67
CA GLU A 50 -17.79 39.31 -0.90
C GLU A 50 -17.20 40.44 -1.75
N THR A 51 -17.99 41.49 -1.99
CA THR A 51 -17.58 42.69 -2.75
C THR A 51 -17.77 43.95 -1.92
N PRO A 52 -17.14 45.09 -2.29
CA PRO A 52 -17.37 46.37 -1.59
C PRO A 52 -18.84 46.81 -1.57
N GLU A 53 -19.67 46.34 -2.50
CA GLU A 53 -21.09 46.67 -2.59
C GLU A 53 -22.01 45.70 -1.81
N GLY A 54 -21.46 44.62 -1.25
CA GLY A 54 -22.18 43.57 -0.53
C GLY A 54 -21.86 42.16 -1.06
N VAL A 55 -22.67 41.18 -0.65
CA VAL A 55 -22.53 39.78 -1.09
C VAL A 55 -23.14 39.64 -2.48
N GLN A 56 -22.31 39.37 -3.49
CA GLN A 56 -22.72 39.34 -4.90
C GLN A 56 -22.75 37.90 -5.43
N ALA A 57 -23.75 37.56 -6.23
CA ALA A 57 -23.77 36.31 -6.98
C ALA A 57 -22.70 36.36 -8.08
N SER A 58 -21.61 35.59 -7.94
CA SER A 58 -20.52 35.56 -8.91
C SER A 58 -20.80 34.55 -10.02
N ILE A 59 -21.19 33.34 -9.64
CA ILE A 59 -21.57 32.26 -10.57
C ILE A 59 -22.97 31.76 -10.18
N VAL A 60 -23.85 31.64 -11.17
CA VAL A 60 -25.15 30.97 -11.02
C VAL A 60 -25.11 29.75 -11.92
N TRP A 61 -25.13 28.57 -11.30
CA TRP A 61 -25.01 27.30 -12.02
C TRP A 61 -26.32 26.95 -12.72
N GLN A 62 -26.25 26.51 -13.99
CA GLN A 62 -27.44 26.17 -14.77
C GLN A 62 -28.24 25.02 -14.14
N ASP A 63 -29.56 25.04 -14.32
CA ASP A 63 -30.50 24.02 -13.83
C ASP A 63 -30.57 23.88 -12.30
N THR A 64 -30.02 24.83 -11.54
CA THR A 64 -30.03 24.84 -10.07
C THR A 64 -31.17 25.69 -9.47
N PRO A 65 -31.43 25.64 -8.14
CA PRO A 65 -32.49 26.45 -7.52
C PRO A 65 -32.35 27.96 -7.79
N GLY A 66 -31.14 28.50 -7.73
CA GLY A 66 -30.85 29.91 -7.99
C GLY A 66 -31.13 30.33 -9.42
N ASP A 67 -30.73 29.51 -10.40
CA ASP A 67 -31.03 29.73 -11.82
C ASP A 67 -32.54 29.70 -12.09
N ARG A 68 -33.24 28.69 -11.56
CA ARG A 68 -34.71 28.57 -11.66
C ARG A 68 -35.45 29.71 -10.95
N ALA A 69 -34.86 30.29 -9.91
CA ALA A 69 -35.37 31.46 -9.20
C ALA A 69 -35.06 32.78 -9.92
N GLY A 70 -34.40 32.73 -11.07
CA GLY A 70 -34.10 33.90 -11.91
C GLY A 70 -33.02 34.81 -11.35
N ILE A 71 -32.16 34.30 -10.46
CA ILE A 71 -31.00 35.01 -9.94
C ILE A 71 -29.95 35.08 -11.04
N ARG A 72 -29.31 36.23 -11.21
CA ARG A 72 -28.31 36.43 -12.27
C ARG A 72 -26.94 36.79 -11.67
N PRO A 73 -25.84 36.43 -12.35
CA PRO A 73 -24.53 36.93 -12.00
C PRO A 73 -24.55 38.46 -11.91
N GLY A 74 -24.04 38.99 -10.80
CA GLY A 74 -24.02 40.41 -10.49
C GLY A 74 -25.08 40.89 -9.49
N ASP A 75 -26.10 40.07 -9.18
CA ASP A 75 -27.12 40.40 -8.19
C ASP A 75 -26.54 40.44 -6.77
N ILE A 76 -26.90 41.46 -5.98
CA ILE A 76 -26.39 41.64 -4.61
C ILE A 76 -27.44 41.17 -3.61
N LEU A 77 -27.08 40.20 -2.77
CA LEU A 77 -27.94 39.65 -1.73
C LEU A 77 -27.97 40.53 -0.50
N LEU A 78 -29.18 40.96 -0.12
CA LEU A 78 -29.45 41.81 1.02
C LEU A 78 -29.90 41.00 2.24
N SER A 79 -30.84 40.07 2.04
CA SER A 79 -31.39 39.26 3.12
C SER A 79 -31.87 37.88 2.64
N ILE A 80 -31.87 36.90 3.55
CA ILE A 80 -32.53 35.60 3.39
C ILE A 80 -33.53 35.45 4.54
N ASP A 81 -34.80 35.22 4.21
CA ASP A 81 -35.93 35.15 5.16
C ASP A 81 -35.95 36.35 6.13
N GLY A 82 -35.70 37.56 5.60
CA GLY A 82 -35.64 38.81 6.36
C GLY A 82 -34.43 38.96 7.27
N ARG A 83 -33.47 38.02 7.26
CA ARG A 83 -32.21 38.14 7.99
C ARG A 83 -31.12 38.75 7.11
N PRO A 84 -30.48 39.84 7.55
CA PRO A 84 -29.49 40.54 6.73
C PRO A 84 -28.27 39.66 6.47
N ILE A 85 -27.80 39.68 5.23
CA ILE A 85 -26.59 38.99 4.77
C ILE A 85 -25.48 40.01 4.60
N ARG A 86 -24.36 39.81 5.30
CA ARG A 86 -23.19 40.70 5.23
C ARG A 86 -21.97 40.01 4.65
N SER A 87 -21.93 38.69 4.75
CA SER A 87 -20.85 37.85 4.25
C SER A 87 -21.41 36.59 3.57
N PRO A 88 -20.68 35.97 2.63
CA PRO A 88 -21.04 34.65 2.10
C PRO A 88 -21.24 33.60 3.20
N PHE A 89 -20.53 33.73 4.33
CA PHE A 89 -20.72 32.86 5.49
C PHE A 89 -22.14 32.96 6.10
N ASP A 90 -22.76 34.14 6.06
CA ASP A 90 -24.14 34.31 6.53
C ASP A 90 -25.14 33.55 5.63
N VAL A 91 -24.87 33.49 4.32
CA VAL A 91 -25.67 32.73 3.35
C VAL A 91 -25.66 31.25 3.70
N THR A 92 -24.45 30.69 3.82
CA THR A 92 -24.25 29.31 4.27
C THR A 92 -24.97 29.07 5.59
N LYS A 93 -24.82 29.96 6.57
CA LYS A 93 -25.50 29.81 7.86
C LYS A 93 -27.03 29.80 7.76
N GLN A 94 -27.65 30.58 6.87
CA GLN A 94 -29.10 30.54 6.67
C GLN A 94 -29.54 29.28 5.93
N LEU A 95 -28.85 28.88 4.86
CA LEU A 95 -29.12 27.62 4.16
C LEU A 95 -29.10 26.42 5.11
N PHE A 96 -28.08 26.36 5.96
CA PHE A 96 -27.91 25.31 6.97
C PHE A 96 -29.04 25.28 8.01
N ARG A 97 -29.64 26.43 8.34
CA ARG A 97 -30.79 26.51 9.24
C ARG A 97 -32.09 26.04 8.59
N ALA A 98 -32.21 26.24 7.28
CA ALA A 98 -33.44 25.98 6.54
C ALA A 98 -33.67 24.48 6.31
N GLN A 99 -32.61 23.67 6.21
CA GLN A 99 -32.65 22.25 5.78
C GLN A 99 -32.98 22.09 4.28
N PRO A 100 -32.53 21.00 3.62
CA PRO A 100 -32.93 20.72 2.25
C PRO A 100 -34.45 20.56 2.11
N GLY A 101 -35.02 21.11 1.04
CA GLY A 101 -36.46 21.06 0.73
C GLY A 101 -37.26 22.26 1.25
N THR A 102 -36.66 23.15 2.04
CA THR A 102 -37.36 24.38 2.47
C THR A 102 -37.29 25.48 1.43
N GLN A 103 -38.38 26.22 1.32
CA GLN A 103 -38.46 27.44 0.53
C GLN A 103 -37.82 28.59 1.32
N LEU A 104 -36.85 29.23 0.70
CA LEU A 104 -36.13 30.40 1.22
C LEU A 104 -36.50 31.62 0.39
N THR A 105 -36.66 32.76 1.06
CA THR A 105 -37.00 34.04 0.44
C THR A 105 -35.75 34.94 0.41
N TYR A 106 -35.25 35.23 -0.78
CA TYR A 106 -34.06 36.03 -1.02
C TYR A 106 -34.48 37.45 -1.41
N GLU A 107 -33.93 38.47 -0.75
CA GLU A 107 -34.04 39.87 -1.18
C GLU A 107 -32.75 40.31 -1.87
N LEU A 108 -32.86 40.70 -3.13
CA LEU A 108 -31.73 40.99 -4.01
C LEU A 108 -31.79 42.44 -4.51
N ARG A 109 -30.64 43.07 -4.70
CA ARG A 109 -30.51 44.36 -5.41
C ARG A 109 -29.90 44.11 -6.78
N ARG A 110 -30.67 44.40 -7.84
CA ARG A 110 -30.20 44.31 -9.23
C ARG A 110 -29.63 45.64 -9.69
N ARG A 111 -28.53 45.64 -10.44
CA ARG A 111 -27.93 46.88 -10.97
C ARG A 111 -28.91 47.69 -11.85
N ALA A 112 -29.88 47.02 -12.47
CA ALA A 112 -30.91 47.64 -13.31
C ALA A 112 -32.13 48.20 -12.53
N HIS A 113 -32.33 47.82 -11.26
CA HIS A 113 -33.48 48.23 -10.45
C HIS A 113 -33.04 48.71 -9.07
N ALA A 114 -33.33 49.97 -8.75
CA ALA A 114 -33.00 50.54 -7.44
C ALA A 114 -33.80 49.90 -6.29
N ALA A 115 -34.98 49.34 -6.56
CA ALA A 115 -35.80 48.64 -5.57
C ALA A 115 -35.34 47.18 -5.38
N PRO A 116 -35.37 46.65 -4.13
CA PRO A 116 -35.11 45.24 -3.87
C PRO A 116 -36.09 44.33 -4.62
N VAL A 117 -35.57 43.25 -5.20
CA VAL A 117 -36.33 42.18 -5.85
C VAL A 117 -36.34 40.98 -4.92
N THR A 118 -37.54 40.50 -4.57
CA THR A 118 -37.71 39.30 -3.76
C THR A 118 -37.90 38.09 -4.68
N THR A 119 -37.13 37.02 -4.47
CA THR A 119 -37.31 35.73 -5.14
C THR A 119 -37.33 34.60 -4.13
N THR A 120 -38.00 33.50 -4.46
CA THR A 120 -38.01 32.31 -3.60
C THR A 120 -37.38 31.14 -4.31
N LEU A 121 -36.52 30.41 -3.60
CA LEU A 121 -35.92 29.18 -4.09
C LEU A 121 -36.07 28.06 -3.05
N VAL A 122 -36.10 26.82 -3.53
CA VAL A 122 -36.11 25.64 -2.64
C VAL A 122 -34.69 25.15 -2.53
N ALA A 123 -34.11 25.18 -1.32
CA ALA A 123 -32.78 24.65 -1.09
C ALA A 123 -32.75 23.16 -1.47
N MET A 124 -31.90 22.77 -2.40
CA MET A 124 -31.78 21.37 -2.82
C MET A 124 -30.68 20.65 -2.06
N PRO A 125 -30.77 19.33 -1.90
CA PRO A 125 -29.63 18.55 -1.45
C PRO A 125 -28.48 18.70 -2.44
N GLN A 126 -27.30 19.12 -1.97
CA GLN A 126 -26.09 19.17 -2.81
C GLN A 126 -25.78 17.76 -3.32
N ALA A 127 -25.80 17.57 -4.63
CA ALA A 127 -25.38 16.33 -5.24
C ALA A 127 -23.85 16.21 -5.13
N ASP A 128 -23.35 15.57 -4.08
CA ASP A 128 -22.00 15.03 -4.10
C ASP A 128 -22.05 13.77 -4.99
N PRO A 129 -21.24 13.64 -6.05
CA PRO A 129 -21.11 12.38 -6.77
C PRO A 129 -20.53 11.34 -5.80
N PHE A 130 -21.42 10.63 -5.11
CA PHE A 130 -21.12 9.66 -4.07
C PHE A 130 -20.12 8.57 -4.52
N SER A 131 -19.93 8.37 -5.83
CA SER A 131 -19.05 7.37 -6.41
C SER A 131 -17.55 7.67 -6.23
N LEU A 132 -17.10 8.91 -6.42
CA LEU A 132 -15.68 9.24 -6.35
C LEU A 132 -15.16 9.24 -4.91
N ARG A 133 -15.95 9.81 -4.01
CA ARG A 133 -15.58 9.93 -2.60
C ARG A 133 -15.58 8.58 -1.89
N GLY A 134 -16.59 7.74 -2.10
CA GLY A 134 -16.61 6.38 -1.58
C GLY A 134 -15.42 5.55 -2.10
N PHE A 135 -14.99 5.79 -3.34
CA PHE A 135 -13.77 5.18 -3.87
C PHE A 135 -12.50 5.64 -3.12
N LEU A 136 -12.32 6.94 -2.88
CA LEU A 136 -11.16 7.43 -2.14
C LEU A 136 -11.14 6.91 -0.69
N GLU A 137 -12.29 6.82 -0.03
CA GLU A 137 -12.41 6.18 1.29
C GLU A 137 -11.96 4.73 1.25
N PHE A 138 -12.36 3.98 0.22
CA PHE A 138 -11.88 2.61 -0.01
C PHE A 138 -10.36 2.56 -0.22
N VAL A 139 -9.78 3.48 -1.00
CA VAL A 139 -8.33 3.61 -1.17
C VAL A 139 -7.65 3.89 0.18
N GLY A 140 -8.21 4.79 1.00
CA GLY A 140 -7.73 5.07 2.35
C GLY A 140 -7.72 3.83 3.24
N LEU A 141 -8.80 3.05 3.25
CA LEU A 141 -8.88 1.79 4.00
C LEU A 141 -7.83 0.78 3.52
N LEU A 142 -7.57 0.72 2.21
CA LEU A 142 -6.54 -0.14 1.64
C LEU A 142 -5.13 0.26 2.12
N TYR A 143 -4.82 1.56 2.15
CA TYR A 143 -3.59 2.07 2.77
C TYR A 143 -3.47 1.63 4.23
N LEU A 144 -4.51 1.86 5.03
CA LEU A 144 -4.52 1.51 6.44
C LEU A 144 -4.30 0.00 6.67
N ALA A 145 -4.98 -0.84 5.89
CA ALA A 145 -4.86 -2.29 5.98
C ALA A 145 -3.43 -2.76 5.69
N ILE A 146 -2.82 -2.27 4.61
CA ILE A 146 -1.46 -2.64 4.22
C ILE A 146 -0.44 -2.11 5.25
N GLY A 147 -0.59 -0.86 5.70
CA GLY A 147 0.26 -0.28 6.73
C GLY A 147 0.18 -1.06 8.05
N LEU A 148 -1.02 -1.46 8.48
CA LEU A 148 -1.23 -2.21 9.73
C LEU A 148 -0.57 -3.59 9.65
N VAL A 149 -0.67 -4.27 8.51
CA VAL A 149 0.01 -5.55 8.27
C VAL A 149 1.53 -5.40 8.45
N VAL A 150 2.12 -4.36 7.85
CA VAL A 150 3.55 -4.08 7.96
C VAL A 150 3.95 -3.77 9.40
N LEU A 151 3.16 -2.94 10.10
CA LEU A 151 3.40 -2.58 11.50
C LEU A 151 3.35 -3.81 12.41
N LEU A 152 2.29 -4.63 12.32
CA LEU A 152 2.10 -5.80 13.18
C LEU A 152 3.23 -6.83 13.01
N LYS A 153 3.81 -6.93 11.80
CA LYS A 153 4.90 -7.87 11.51
C LYS A 153 6.26 -7.32 11.91
N ARG A 154 6.53 -6.04 11.66
CA ARG A 154 7.84 -5.42 11.86
C ARG A 154 7.78 -4.14 12.68
N TRP A 155 7.06 -4.17 13.81
CA TRP A 155 6.88 -3.02 14.71
C TRP A 155 8.20 -2.40 15.24
N ASN A 156 9.28 -3.19 15.29
CA ASN A 156 10.61 -2.73 15.72
C ASN A 156 11.48 -2.17 14.58
N ALA A 157 11.06 -2.28 13.32
CA ALA A 157 11.84 -1.80 12.18
C ALA A 157 11.47 -0.34 11.86
N PRO A 158 12.46 0.59 11.76
CA PRO A 158 12.19 2.00 11.53
C PRO A 158 11.47 2.27 10.21
N HIS A 159 11.84 1.56 9.13
CA HIS A 159 11.19 1.70 7.82
C HIS A 159 9.73 1.24 7.83
N ALA A 160 9.41 0.18 8.59
CA ALA A 160 8.05 -0.32 8.73
C ALA A 160 7.16 0.68 9.49
N LEU A 161 7.69 1.29 10.56
CA LEU A 161 7.01 2.36 11.30
C LEU A 161 6.74 3.59 10.41
N HIS A 162 7.74 4.04 9.66
CA HIS A 162 7.58 5.17 8.73
C HIS A 162 6.55 4.89 7.64
N PHE A 163 6.60 3.71 7.04
CA PHE A 163 5.63 3.29 6.03
C PHE A 163 4.21 3.22 6.62
N TYR A 164 4.07 2.71 7.85
CA TYR A 164 2.79 2.71 8.57
C TYR A 164 2.29 4.14 8.82
N LEU A 165 3.13 5.07 9.26
CA LEU A 165 2.74 6.47 9.46
C LEU A 165 2.26 7.12 8.16
N PHE A 166 2.96 6.88 7.05
CA PHE A 166 2.52 7.30 5.72
C PHE A 166 1.14 6.71 5.37
N CYS A 167 0.90 5.44 5.65
CA CYS A 167 -0.39 4.79 5.39
C CYS A 167 -1.51 5.36 6.28
N LEU A 168 -1.22 5.62 7.56
CA LEU A 168 -2.18 6.20 8.51
C LEU A 168 -2.57 7.63 8.12
N THR A 169 -1.61 8.47 7.73
CA THR A 169 -1.90 9.83 7.26
C THR A 169 -2.60 9.80 5.91
N SER A 170 -2.27 8.86 5.01
CA SER A 170 -2.99 8.69 3.75
C SER A 170 -4.44 8.25 3.97
N PHE A 171 -4.70 7.35 4.94
CA PHE A 171 -6.06 6.99 5.33
C PHE A 171 -6.87 8.20 5.77
N ALA A 172 -6.31 9.04 6.67
CA ALA A 172 -6.97 10.26 7.11
C ALA A 172 -7.22 11.22 5.93
N PHE A 173 -6.22 11.45 5.08
CA PHE A 173 -6.33 12.31 3.90
C PHE A 173 -7.44 11.87 2.93
N TYR A 174 -7.57 10.57 2.66
CA TYR A 174 -8.60 10.09 1.72
C TYR A 174 -9.98 9.87 2.35
N SER A 175 -10.06 9.70 3.68
CA SER A 175 -11.30 9.32 4.36
C SER A 175 -11.98 10.45 5.13
N PHE A 176 -11.21 11.43 5.62
CA PHE A 176 -11.76 12.52 6.41
C PHE A 176 -12.26 13.63 5.50
N ALA A 177 -13.48 14.09 5.78
CA ALA A 177 -14.08 15.16 5.01
C ALA A 177 -14.96 16.04 5.87
N TYR A 178 -14.79 17.34 5.69
CA TYR A 178 -15.63 18.36 6.29
C TYR A 178 -17.10 18.20 5.85
N SER A 179 -17.99 18.03 6.83
CA SER A 179 -19.42 17.75 6.63
C SER A 179 -20.25 19.02 6.41
N GLY A 180 -19.82 20.16 6.95
CA GLY A 180 -20.57 21.41 6.88
C GLY A 180 -21.22 21.83 8.19
N LYS A 181 -21.31 20.97 9.20
CA LYS A 181 -22.03 21.27 10.45
C LYS A 181 -21.38 22.35 11.30
N PHE A 182 -20.07 22.59 11.12
CA PHE A 182 -19.28 23.55 11.91
C PHE A 182 -19.30 23.31 13.42
N ASP A 183 -19.59 22.08 13.88
CA ASP A 183 -19.47 21.71 15.29
C ASP A 183 -18.02 21.32 15.66
N THR A 184 -17.78 21.03 16.95
CA THR A 184 -16.42 20.70 17.43
C THR A 184 -15.85 19.45 16.75
N PHE A 185 -16.70 18.48 16.40
CA PHE A 185 -16.29 17.26 15.74
C PHE A 185 -15.90 17.55 14.27
N ASP A 186 -16.73 18.30 13.56
CA ASP A 186 -16.50 18.72 12.17
C ASP A 186 -15.21 19.55 12.03
N TRP A 187 -14.95 20.44 13.00
CA TRP A 187 -13.67 21.17 13.10
C TRP A 187 -12.47 20.25 13.36
N THR A 188 -12.64 19.23 14.20
CA THR A 188 -11.56 18.26 14.48
C THR A 188 -11.23 17.45 13.23
N ILE A 189 -12.25 17.01 12.49
CA ILE A 189 -12.09 16.30 11.21
C ILE A 189 -11.42 17.21 10.17
N TYR A 190 -11.87 18.46 10.05
CA TYR A 190 -11.28 19.44 9.14
C TYR A 190 -9.78 19.62 9.37
N TRP A 191 -9.36 19.92 10.61
CA TRP A 191 -7.93 20.09 10.91
C TRP A 191 -7.14 18.80 10.75
N SER A 192 -7.75 17.65 11.07
CA SER A 192 -7.11 16.34 10.87
C SER A 192 -6.88 16.05 9.39
N ASP A 193 -7.84 16.37 8.52
CA ASP A 193 -7.72 16.27 7.07
C ASP A 193 -6.62 17.19 6.53
N VAL A 194 -6.61 18.47 6.92
CA VAL A 194 -5.57 19.44 6.51
C VAL A 194 -4.17 18.93 6.90
N VAL A 195 -4.00 18.50 8.16
CA VAL A 195 -2.72 17.94 8.63
C VAL A 195 -2.33 16.68 7.85
N ALA A 196 -3.29 15.78 7.60
CA ALA A 196 -3.06 14.56 6.85
C ALA A 196 -2.65 14.83 5.39
N ARG A 197 -3.34 15.75 4.72
CA ARG A 197 -3.08 16.18 3.34
C ARG A 197 -1.68 16.78 3.18
N LEU A 198 -1.22 17.53 4.17
CA LEU A 198 0.12 18.13 4.16
C LEU A 198 1.21 17.12 4.58
N LEU A 199 0.94 16.22 5.51
CA LEU A 199 1.92 15.25 5.99
C LEU A 199 2.10 14.04 5.06
N ALA A 200 1.06 13.56 4.40
CA ALA A 200 1.11 12.36 3.57
C ALA A 200 2.19 12.42 2.45
N PRO A 201 2.24 13.46 1.58
CA PRO A 201 3.26 13.54 0.54
C PRO A 201 4.67 13.77 1.10
N ALA A 202 4.81 14.48 2.23
CA ALA A 202 6.09 14.64 2.93
C ALA A 202 6.62 13.31 3.49
N LEU A 203 5.74 12.52 4.13
CA LEU A 203 6.06 11.20 4.63
C LEU A 203 6.40 10.24 3.49
N PHE A 204 5.70 10.34 2.35
CA PHE A 204 5.98 9.53 1.17
C PHE A 204 7.36 9.84 0.59
N LEU A 205 7.72 11.12 0.43
CA LEU A 205 9.04 11.52 -0.02
C LEU A 205 10.14 11.14 0.97
N HIS A 206 9.93 11.34 2.28
CA HIS A 206 10.87 10.89 3.31
C HIS A 206 11.09 9.38 3.18
N PHE A 207 10.01 8.61 3.09
CA PHE A 207 10.11 7.16 2.93
C PHE A 207 10.92 6.79 1.66
N ALA A 208 10.67 7.44 0.52
CA ALA A 208 11.44 7.21 -0.71
C ALA A 208 12.94 7.54 -0.57
N LEU A 209 13.29 8.56 0.22
CA LEU A 209 14.68 8.96 0.48
C LEU A 209 15.40 8.05 1.48
N ALA A 210 14.66 7.47 2.43
CA ALA A 210 15.20 6.64 3.50
C ALA A 210 15.27 5.15 3.15
N PHE A 211 14.38 4.67 2.28
CA PHE A 211 14.25 3.25 1.91
C PHE A 211 14.69 3.04 0.46
N PRO A 212 15.36 1.91 0.09
CA PRO A 212 15.78 0.76 0.91
C PRO A 212 17.01 1.04 1.78
N GLU A 213 17.98 1.75 1.23
CA GLU A 213 19.12 2.30 1.95
C GLU A 213 19.12 3.83 1.75
N PRO A 214 19.40 4.60 2.82
CA PRO A 214 19.45 6.06 2.73
C PRO A 214 20.52 6.48 1.71
N LYS A 215 20.18 7.45 0.85
CA LYS A 215 21.10 7.86 -0.21
C LYS A 215 22.38 8.49 0.37
N PRO A 216 23.55 8.31 -0.26
CA PRO A 216 24.83 8.78 0.30
C PRO A 216 24.85 10.28 0.63
N TRP A 217 24.13 11.09 -0.16
CA TRP A 217 24.02 12.54 0.05
C TRP A 217 23.16 12.89 1.27
N PHE A 218 22.18 12.05 1.63
CA PHE A 218 21.31 12.21 2.79
C PHE A 218 21.92 11.63 4.07
N GLU A 219 22.72 10.57 3.97
CA GLU A 219 23.44 10.00 5.13
C GLU A 219 24.37 11.03 5.79
N ARG A 220 25.07 11.84 4.98
CA ARG A 220 25.97 12.89 5.46
C ARG A 220 25.23 14.09 6.08
N ARG A 221 23.96 14.30 5.74
CA ARG A 221 23.16 15.47 6.13
C ARG A 221 21.80 15.05 6.64
N ARG A 222 21.77 14.35 7.78
CA ARG A 222 20.53 13.84 8.40
C ARG A 222 19.46 14.92 8.67
N TRP A 223 19.85 16.19 8.82
CA TRP A 223 18.92 17.31 8.97
C TRP A 223 18.03 17.53 7.73
N LEU A 224 18.45 17.07 6.54
CA LEU A 224 17.66 17.15 5.32
C LEU A 224 16.36 16.34 5.41
N PHE A 225 16.32 15.27 6.22
CA PHE A 225 15.07 14.55 6.47
C PHE A 225 14.03 15.42 7.18
N SER A 226 14.47 16.29 8.10
CA SER A 226 13.58 17.26 8.76
C SER A 226 13.18 18.39 7.79
N ALA A 227 14.07 18.79 6.89
CA ALA A 227 13.80 19.85 5.91
C ALA A 227 12.64 19.50 4.96
N VAL A 228 12.40 18.21 4.67
CA VAL A 228 11.26 17.75 3.85
C VAL A 228 9.90 18.17 4.44
N TYR A 229 9.81 18.39 5.75
CA TYR A 229 8.58 18.80 6.43
C TYR A 229 8.40 20.32 6.54
N LEU A 230 9.43 21.13 6.20
CA LEU A 230 9.33 22.58 6.30
C LEU A 230 8.24 23.18 5.40
N PRO A 231 8.08 22.75 4.13
CA PRO A 231 6.99 23.25 3.30
C PRO A 231 5.60 22.88 3.85
N ALA A 232 5.43 21.66 4.40
CA ALA A 232 4.19 21.26 5.07
C ALA A 232 3.88 22.16 6.27
N ALA A 233 4.89 22.43 7.11
CA ALA A 233 4.73 23.30 8.28
C ALA A 233 4.41 24.75 7.89
N GLY A 234 5.04 25.26 6.84
CA GLY A 234 4.76 26.58 6.28
C GLY A 234 3.34 26.71 5.74
N LEU A 235 2.87 25.72 4.96
CA LEU A 235 1.51 25.67 4.46
C LEU A 235 0.48 25.51 5.58
N LEU A 236 0.76 24.68 6.59
CA LEU A 236 -0.12 24.52 7.75
C LEU A 236 -0.25 25.83 8.54
N LEU A 237 0.87 26.54 8.76
CA LEU A 237 0.86 27.85 9.42
C LEU A 237 0.08 28.88 8.58
N PHE A 238 0.30 28.90 7.27
CA PHE A 238 -0.43 29.77 6.35
C PHE A 238 -1.94 29.49 6.39
N HIS A 239 -2.33 28.22 6.39
CA HIS A 239 -3.72 27.78 6.52
C HIS A 239 -4.33 28.19 7.86
N ALA A 240 -3.61 28.00 8.96
CA ALA A 240 -4.02 28.43 10.30
C ALA A 240 -4.24 29.94 10.40
N LEU A 241 -3.35 30.73 9.81
CA LEU A 241 -3.48 32.18 9.78
C LEU A 241 -4.66 32.64 8.91
N ALA A 242 -4.90 32.00 7.76
CA ALA A 242 -6.00 32.37 6.89
C ALA A 242 -7.38 31.99 7.44
N VAL A 243 -7.48 30.86 8.14
CA VAL A 243 -8.73 30.45 8.80
C VAL A 243 -8.97 31.25 10.08
N GLY A 244 -7.91 31.47 10.88
CA GLY A 244 -7.99 32.02 12.23
C GLY A 244 -7.88 33.55 12.38
N ALA A 245 -7.27 34.26 11.42
CA ALA A 245 -7.09 35.71 11.53
C ALA A 245 -8.08 36.49 10.63
N PRO A 246 -8.87 37.45 11.16
CA PRO A 246 -9.72 38.33 10.36
C PRO A 246 -8.92 39.40 9.58
N LEU A 247 -7.59 39.28 9.52
CA LEU A 247 -6.67 40.24 8.89
C LEU A 247 -6.74 40.22 7.36
N LEU A 248 -7.40 39.23 6.75
CA LEU A 248 -7.43 39.00 5.31
C LEU A 248 -8.87 38.80 4.82
N PRO A 249 -9.39 39.60 3.87
CA PRO A 249 -10.75 39.46 3.32
C PRO A 249 -11.00 38.07 2.70
N ARG A 250 -12.10 37.39 3.01
CA ARG A 250 -12.36 36.02 2.49
C ARG A 250 -13.00 36.08 1.09
N SER A 251 -12.19 36.30 0.04
CA SER A 251 -12.64 36.22 -1.36
C SER A 251 -12.47 34.82 -1.94
N MET A 252 -13.29 34.46 -2.93
CA MET A 252 -13.19 33.18 -3.67
C MET A 252 -11.83 33.03 -4.37
N GLU A 253 -11.26 34.12 -4.88
CA GLU A 253 -9.90 34.13 -5.43
C GLU A 253 -8.86 33.61 -4.42
N ARG A 254 -8.98 33.96 -3.14
CA ARG A 254 -8.06 33.48 -2.11
C ARG A 254 -8.19 31.97 -1.90
N ILE A 255 -9.42 31.44 -1.90
CA ILE A 255 -9.70 29.99 -1.74
C ILE A 255 -9.07 29.21 -2.90
N ASN A 256 -9.21 29.71 -4.13
CA ASN A 256 -8.58 29.08 -5.30
C ASN A 256 -7.05 29.05 -5.20
N TRP A 257 -6.42 30.14 -4.73
CA TRP A 257 -4.97 30.16 -4.50
C TRP A 257 -4.54 29.13 -3.44
N PHE A 258 -5.32 28.96 -2.37
CA PHE A 258 -5.07 27.93 -1.36
C PHE A 258 -5.07 26.53 -1.98
N ASP A 259 -6.14 26.19 -2.70
CA ASP A 259 -6.28 24.90 -3.35
C ASP A 259 -5.15 24.66 -4.36
N GLN A 260 -4.78 25.67 -5.17
CA GLN A 260 -3.67 25.59 -6.11
C GLN A 260 -2.32 25.33 -5.43
N PHE A 261 -2.00 26.03 -4.34
CA PHE A 261 -0.76 25.78 -3.59
C PHE A 261 -0.73 24.38 -2.99
N GLU A 262 -1.83 23.92 -2.43
CA GLU A 262 -1.93 22.58 -1.85
C GLU A 262 -1.79 21.49 -2.92
N PHE A 263 -2.51 21.59 -4.05
CA PHE A 263 -2.39 20.64 -5.14
C PHE A 263 -1.00 20.64 -5.78
N THR A 264 -0.39 21.83 -5.95
CA THR A 264 1.00 21.96 -6.41
C THR A 264 1.96 21.26 -5.45
N TYR A 265 1.77 21.47 -4.14
CA TYR A 265 2.59 20.86 -3.11
C TYR A 265 2.49 19.33 -3.12
N VAL A 266 1.27 18.79 -3.14
CA VAL A 266 1.01 17.35 -3.20
C VAL A 266 1.63 16.75 -4.46
N ALA A 267 1.41 17.36 -5.63
CA ALA A 267 1.96 16.89 -6.90
C ALA A 267 3.49 16.94 -6.92
N ALA A 268 4.09 18.05 -6.48
CA ALA A 268 5.54 18.25 -6.50
C ALA A 268 6.26 17.22 -5.62
N LEU A 269 5.83 17.03 -4.37
CA LEU A 269 6.46 16.06 -3.47
C LEU A 269 6.23 14.62 -3.93
N SER A 270 5.05 14.31 -4.46
CA SER A 270 4.76 12.97 -4.98
C SER A 270 5.60 12.66 -6.22
N LEU A 271 5.74 13.61 -7.15
CA LEU A 271 6.62 13.49 -8.32
C LEU A 271 8.10 13.35 -7.93
N LEU A 272 8.55 14.10 -6.91
CA LEU A 272 9.90 13.92 -6.35
C LEU A 272 10.08 12.52 -5.78
N ALA A 273 9.10 12.00 -5.02
CA ALA A 273 9.16 10.65 -4.48
C ALA A 273 9.21 9.60 -5.62
N ALA A 274 8.41 9.77 -6.67
CA ALA A 274 8.45 8.92 -7.87
C ALA A 274 9.83 8.95 -8.54
N GLY A 275 10.42 10.14 -8.69
CA GLY A 275 11.77 10.32 -9.22
C GLY A 275 12.85 9.65 -8.38
N VAL A 276 12.72 9.69 -7.05
CA VAL A 276 13.65 9.00 -6.12
C VAL A 276 13.52 7.48 -6.23
N PHE A 277 12.31 6.93 -6.34
CA PHE A 277 12.11 5.49 -6.59
C PHE A 277 12.63 5.06 -7.96
N GLU A 278 12.43 5.87 -9.00
CA GLU A 278 13.01 5.63 -10.34
C GLU A 278 14.54 5.64 -10.29
N TYR A 279 15.13 6.64 -9.63
CA TYR A 279 16.57 6.71 -9.41
C TYR A 279 17.07 5.44 -8.71
N THR A 280 16.40 5.02 -7.64
CA THR A 280 16.74 3.81 -6.88
C THR A 280 16.64 2.55 -7.73
N TYR A 281 15.58 2.41 -8.52
CA TYR A 281 15.38 1.28 -9.42
C TYR A 281 16.49 1.18 -10.48
N ARG A 282 16.87 2.30 -11.10
CA ARG A 282 17.90 2.33 -12.15
C ARG A 282 19.32 2.12 -11.62
N HIS A 283 19.59 2.49 -10.37
CA HIS A 283 20.92 2.40 -9.77
C HIS A 283 21.10 1.18 -8.85
N SER A 284 20.06 0.38 -8.62
CA SER A 284 20.13 -0.84 -7.84
C SER A 284 20.87 -1.94 -8.60
N ARG A 285 21.95 -2.45 -8.02
CA ARG A 285 22.71 -3.61 -8.54
C ARG A 285 22.24 -4.95 -8.00
N ASP A 286 21.41 -4.96 -6.95
CA ASP A 286 20.81 -6.19 -6.40
C ASP A 286 19.58 -6.60 -7.23
N PRO A 287 19.58 -7.78 -7.88
CA PRO A 287 18.46 -8.25 -8.68
C PRO A 287 17.15 -8.38 -7.90
N VAL A 288 17.22 -8.74 -6.62
CA VAL A 288 16.03 -8.89 -5.76
C VAL A 288 15.42 -7.52 -5.49
N LEU A 289 16.25 -6.57 -5.06
CA LEU A 289 15.82 -5.20 -4.82
C LEU A 289 15.32 -4.53 -6.11
N THR A 290 15.94 -4.80 -7.26
CA THR A 290 15.47 -4.28 -8.55
C THR A 290 14.07 -4.81 -8.89
N GLN A 291 13.76 -6.09 -8.61
CA GLN A 291 12.39 -6.60 -8.77
C GLN A 291 11.40 -5.99 -7.77
N GLN A 292 11.81 -5.81 -6.51
CA GLN A 292 11.00 -5.12 -5.50
C GLN A 292 10.64 -3.69 -5.95
N MET A 293 11.66 -2.92 -6.37
CA MET A 293 11.50 -1.53 -6.80
C MET A 293 10.78 -1.40 -8.13
N LYS A 294 10.90 -2.37 -9.04
CA LYS A 294 10.18 -2.37 -10.33
C LYS A 294 8.68 -2.14 -10.16
N TRP A 295 8.05 -2.85 -9.21
CA TRP A 295 6.61 -2.73 -8.97
C TRP A 295 6.25 -1.45 -8.22
N VAL A 296 7.03 -1.09 -7.20
CA VAL A 296 6.86 0.16 -6.44
C VAL A 296 6.94 1.37 -7.37
N THR A 297 8.00 1.47 -8.18
CA THR A 297 8.24 2.57 -9.11
C THR A 297 7.15 2.66 -10.19
N ARG A 298 6.80 1.53 -10.83
CA ARG A 298 5.75 1.52 -11.86
C ARG A 298 4.39 1.91 -11.32
N GLY A 299 4.00 1.39 -10.16
CA GLY A 299 2.72 1.75 -9.53
C GLY A 299 2.68 3.21 -9.09
N THR A 300 3.81 3.73 -8.60
CA THR A 300 3.93 5.14 -8.19
C THR A 300 3.77 6.08 -9.38
N TRP A 301 4.45 5.80 -10.51
CA TRP A 301 4.25 6.58 -11.75
C TRP A 301 2.83 6.42 -12.31
N LEU A 302 2.30 5.19 -12.33
CA LEU A 302 0.95 4.92 -12.82
C LEU A 302 -0.13 5.64 -11.99
N ALA A 303 0.12 5.89 -10.70
CA ALA A 303 -0.76 6.68 -9.85
C ALA A 303 -0.60 8.19 -10.04
N ILE A 304 0.64 8.68 -9.99
CA ILE A 304 0.93 10.11 -9.89
C ILE A 304 0.82 10.82 -11.24
N VAL A 305 1.22 10.20 -12.36
CA VAL A 305 1.17 10.88 -13.66
C VAL A 305 -0.26 11.18 -14.08
N PRO A 306 -1.21 10.23 -14.08
CA PRO A 306 -2.58 10.53 -14.48
C PRO A 306 -3.22 11.57 -13.55
N PHE A 307 -3.05 11.42 -12.24
CA PHE A 307 -3.56 12.38 -11.26
C PHE A 307 -3.00 13.78 -11.49
N THR A 308 -1.69 13.92 -11.65
CA THR A 308 -1.08 15.24 -11.86
C THR A 308 -1.45 15.84 -13.20
N ALA A 309 -1.44 15.05 -14.28
CA ALA A 309 -1.69 15.55 -15.64
C ALA A 309 -3.15 15.91 -15.90
N PHE A 310 -4.10 15.09 -15.39
CA PHE A 310 -5.52 15.25 -15.69
C PHE A 310 -6.34 15.87 -14.56
N TYR A 311 -5.82 15.97 -13.33
CA TYR A 311 -6.52 16.63 -12.23
C TYR A 311 -5.80 17.88 -11.76
N VAL A 312 -4.52 17.76 -11.36
CA VAL A 312 -3.78 18.91 -10.77
C VAL A 312 -3.49 19.98 -11.80
N LEU A 313 -2.92 19.63 -12.95
CA LEU A 313 -2.54 20.62 -13.98
C LEU A 313 -3.73 21.45 -14.48
N PRO A 314 -4.92 20.87 -14.77
CA PRO A 314 -6.13 21.64 -15.04
C PRO A 314 -6.50 22.64 -13.93
N VAL A 315 -6.45 22.24 -12.66
CA VAL A 315 -6.73 23.14 -11.52
C VAL A 315 -5.74 24.30 -11.46
N LEU A 316 -4.46 24.05 -11.76
CA LEU A 316 -3.43 25.08 -11.83
C LEU A 316 -3.60 26.06 -13.01
N LEU A 317 -4.36 25.65 -14.03
CA LEU A 317 -4.72 26.48 -15.18
C LEU A 317 -6.09 27.15 -15.01
N ASP A 318 -6.59 27.25 -13.77
CA ASP A 318 -7.91 27.80 -13.41
C ASP A 318 -9.08 27.11 -14.13
N THR A 319 -8.93 25.84 -14.51
CA THR A 319 -10.01 25.07 -15.13
C THR A 319 -10.73 24.20 -14.10
N VAL A 320 -12.06 24.27 -14.09
CA VAL A 320 -12.91 23.46 -13.20
C VAL A 320 -12.84 21.99 -13.63
N PRO A 321 -12.42 21.05 -12.76
CA PRO A 321 -12.30 19.65 -13.13
C PRO A 321 -13.65 19.02 -13.52
N ASN A 322 -13.73 18.54 -14.76
CA ASN A 322 -14.89 17.76 -15.21
C ASN A 322 -14.86 16.32 -14.66
N ASP A 323 -15.93 15.56 -14.86
CA ASP A 323 -16.03 14.21 -14.29
C ASP A 323 -14.99 13.23 -14.85
N TRP A 324 -14.55 13.40 -16.10
CA TRP A 324 -13.47 12.59 -16.69
C TRP A 324 -12.10 12.89 -16.05
N MET A 325 -11.83 14.15 -15.74
CA MET A 325 -10.61 14.58 -15.02
C MET A 325 -10.60 14.01 -13.60
N LYS A 326 -11.75 13.99 -12.92
CA LYS A 326 -11.91 13.37 -11.60
C LYS A 326 -11.58 11.87 -11.60
N LEU A 327 -11.89 11.14 -12.67
CA LEU A 327 -11.56 9.70 -12.79
C LEU A 327 -10.05 9.42 -12.71
N SER A 328 -9.18 10.39 -12.99
CA SER A 328 -7.73 10.20 -12.84
C SER A 328 -7.30 9.93 -11.39
N THR A 329 -8.09 10.37 -10.41
CA THR A 329 -7.87 10.04 -8.99
C THR A 329 -8.00 8.55 -8.70
N LEU A 330 -8.69 7.78 -9.57
CA LEU A 330 -8.77 6.32 -9.46
C LEU A 330 -7.38 5.66 -9.53
N ALA A 331 -6.44 6.31 -10.22
CA ALA A 331 -5.07 5.81 -10.34
C ALA A 331 -4.33 5.78 -8.98
N LEU A 332 -4.75 6.55 -7.97
CA LEU A 332 -4.09 6.60 -6.66
C LEU A 332 -4.12 5.25 -5.92
N VAL A 333 -5.04 4.35 -6.28
CA VAL A 333 -5.09 2.97 -5.74
C VAL A 333 -3.86 2.13 -6.13
N PHE A 334 -3.14 2.50 -7.20
CA PHE A 334 -1.98 1.73 -7.63
C PHE A 334 -0.82 1.80 -6.64
N ILE A 335 -0.66 2.89 -5.88
CA ILE A 335 0.39 2.99 -4.85
C ILE A 335 0.21 1.90 -3.79
N PRO A 336 -0.90 1.83 -3.03
CA PRO A 336 -1.05 0.80 -2.01
C PRO A 336 -1.05 -0.60 -2.62
N LEU A 337 -1.66 -0.81 -3.80
CA LEU A 337 -1.66 -2.13 -4.44
C LEU A 337 -0.26 -2.63 -4.83
N THR A 338 0.57 -1.79 -5.45
CA THR A 338 1.92 -2.23 -5.85
C THR A 338 2.86 -2.34 -4.66
N PHE A 339 2.72 -1.49 -3.64
CA PHE A 339 3.44 -1.66 -2.39
C PHE A 339 3.03 -2.95 -1.68
N GLY A 340 1.72 -3.20 -1.55
CA GLY A 340 1.19 -4.44 -0.98
C GLY A 340 1.69 -5.69 -1.74
N TYR A 341 1.67 -5.65 -3.07
CA TYR A 341 2.21 -6.71 -3.90
C TYR A 341 3.72 -6.89 -3.70
N ALA A 342 4.51 -5.80 -3.64
CA ALA A 342 5.95 -5.87 -3.40
C ALA A 342 6.28 -6.42 -2.00
N ILE A 343 5.54 -6.02 -0.97
CA ILE A 343 5.64 -6.53 0.40
C ILE A 343 5.34 -8.04 0.44
N ILE A 344 4.25 -8.48 -0.17
CA ILE A 344 3.81 -9.88 -0.10
C ILE A 344 4.68 -10.79 -0.98
N ARG A 345 4.90 -10.42 -2.25
CA ARG A 345 5.54 -11.29 -3.24
C ARG A 345 7.06 -11.30 -3.12
N TYR A 346 7.66 -10.16 -2.79
CA TYR A 346 9.12 -9.99 -2.78
C TYR A 346 9.67 -9.66 -1.40
N ARG A 347 8.87 -9.80 -0.33
CA ARG A 347 9.25 -9.54 1.07
C ARG A 347 9.89 -8.14 1.24
N LEU A 348 9.29 -7.12 0.60
CA LEU A 348 9.71 -5.73 0.79
C LEU A 348 9.73 -5.38 2.28
N MET A 349 10.81 -4.74 2.77
CA MET A 349 11.05 -4.46 4.20
C MET A 349 11.21 -5.72 5.07
N ASP A 350 11.58 -6.86 4.46
CA ASP A 350 11.79 -8.15 5.13
C ASP A 350 10.53 -8.65 5.86
N VAL A 351 9.34 -8.19 5.44
CA VAL A 351 8.10 -8.61 6.07
C VAL A 351 7.81 -10.04 5.65
N ASP A 352 8.16 -10.99 6.52
CA ASP A 352 7.76 -12.39 6.39
C ASP A 352 6.26 -12.49 6.63
N VAL A 353 5.60 -12.33 5.50
CA VAL A 353 4.18 -12.41 5.39
C VAL A 353 3.81 -13.91 5.53
N ILE A 354 3.42 -14.33 6.74
CA ILE A 354 2.68 -15.58 6.99
C ILE A 354 1.24 -15.44 6.42
N PHE A 355 1.08 -14.90 5.20
CA PHE A 355 -0.23 -14.55 4.63
C PHE A 355 -0.96 -15.74 4.03
N ARG A 356 -0.28 -16.82 3.65
CA ARG A 356 -0.99 -17.83 2.86
C ARG A 356 -2.11 -18.52 3.65
N ARG A 357 -1.96 -18.65 4.97
CA ARG A 357 -3.02 -19.15 5.86
C ARG A 357 -3.91 -18.02 6.37
N GLY A 358 -3.33 -16.97 6.96
CA GLY A 358 -4.09 -15.90 7.64
C GLY A 358 -5.04 -15.11 6.72
N VAL A 359 -4.58 -14.68 5.54
CA VAL A 359 -5.41 -13.90 4.62
C VAL A 359 -6.44 -14.76 3.90
N ALA A 360 -6.08 -16.01 3.57
CA ALA A 360 -7.04 -16.97 3.07
C ALA A 360 -8.16 -17.20 4.09
N TYR A 361 -7.83 -17.42 5.36
CA TYR A 361 -8.83 -17.59 6.43
C TYR A 361 -9.64 -16.32 6.69
N THR A 362 -9.06 -15.12 6.68
CA THR A 362 -9.82 -13.89 6.89
C THR A 362 -10.72 -13.56 5.69
N LEU A 363 -10.25 -13.73 4.45
CA LEU A 363 -11.09 -13.60 3.25
C LEU A 363 -12.17 -14.69 3.18
N ALA A 364 -11.85 -15.94 3.55
CA ALA A 364 -12.83 -17.01 3.68
C ALA A 364 -13.93 -16.62 4.66
N THR A 365 -13.52 -16.20 5.85
CA THR A 365 -14.43 -15.85 6.94
C THR A 365 -15.26 -14.63 6.57
N ALA A 366 -14.67 -13.62 5.92
CA ALA A 366 -15.38 -12.44 5.43
C ALA A 366 -16.36 -12.79 4.30
N ALA A 367 -15.99 -13.67 3.37
CA ALA A 367 -16.88 -14.13 2.30
C ALA A 367 -18.05 -14.95 2.85
N ILE A 368 -17.79 -15.84 3.82
CA ILE A 368 -18.82 -16.63 4.52
C ILE A 368 -19.74 -15.71 5.31
N ALA A 369 -19.19 -14.73 6.04
CA ALA A 369 -19.97 -13.74 6.78
C ALA A 369 -20.81 -12.87 5.82
N GLY A 370 -20.23 -12.42 4.71
CA GLY A 370 -20.94 -11.66 3.67
C GLY A 370 -22.06 -12.47 3.04
N LEU A 371 -21.84 -13.74 2.75
CA LEU A 371 -22.86 -14.66 2.25
C LEU A 371 -23.96 -14.89 3.30
N TYR A 372 -23.62 -15.00 4.59
CA TYR A 372 -24.59 -15.09 5.68
C TYR A 372 -25.48 -13.84 5.73
N PHE A 373 -24.88 -12.64 5.77
CA PHE A 373 -25.64 -11.40 5.79
C PHE A 373 -26.46 -11.21 4.52
N GLY A 374 -25.90 -11.53 3.35
CA GLY A 374 -26.58 -11.44 2.07
C GLY A 374 -27.77 -12.39 1.97
N LEU A 375 -27.62 -13.65 2.38
CA LEU A 375 -28.72 -14.62 2.41
C LEU A 375 -29.80 -14.20 3.41
N ALA A 376 -29.41 -13.73 4.59
CA ALA A 376 -30.34 -13.23 5.61
C ALA A 376 -31.16 -12.04 5.10
N VAL A 377 -30.52 -11.06 4.43
CA VAL A 377 -31.21 -9.90 3.84
C VAL A 377 -32.10 -10.32 2.68
N ALA A 378 -31.60 -11.15 1.75
CA ALA A 378 -32.39 -11.61 0.60
C ALA A 378 -33.65 -12.37 1.04
N VAL A 379 -33.54 -13.24 2.04
CA VAL A 379 -34.67 -13.94 2.62
C VAL A 379 -35.60 -12.95 3.35
N ALA A 380 -35.06 -12.01 4.13
CA ALA A 380 -35.88 -11.00 4.79
C ALA A 380 -36.68 -10.15 3.79
N GLU A 381 -36.08 -9.73 2.66
CA GLU A 381 -36.76 -8.97 1.60
C GLU A 381 -37.80 -9.80 0.85
N LEU A 382 -37.50 -11.06 0.51
CA LEU A 382 -38.43 -11.93 -0.22
C LEU A 382 -39.73 -12.19 0.56
N PHE A 383 -39.62 -12.24 1.89
CA PHE A 383 -40.74 -12.48 2.81
C PHE A 383 -41.40 -11.18 3.29
N SER A 384 -40.68 -10.05 3.40
CA SER A 384 -41.27 -8.75 3.74
C SER A 384 -42.07 -8.13 2.60
N THR A 385 -41.72 -8.42 1.35
CA THR A 385 -42.45 -7.93 0.16
C THR A 385 -43.74 -8.68 -0.13
N ARG A 386 -44.00 -9.81 0.54
CA ARG A 386 -45.25 -10.56 0.41
C ARG A 386 -46.05 -10.47 1.70
N GLU A 387 -47.04 -9.57 1.75
CA GLU A 387 -47.93 -9.32 2.89
C GLU A 387 -48.61 -10.57 3.49
N SER A 388 -48.59 -11.70 2.78
CA SER A 388 -49.26 -12.95 3.14
C SER A 388 -48.55 -13.79 4.22
N PHE A 389 -47.29 -13.50 4.54
CA PHE A 389 -46.49 -14.29 5.47
C PHE A 389 -46.26 -13.51 6.77
N GLY A 390 -47.15 -13.69 7.77
CA GLY A 390 -46.98 -13.12 9.10
C GLY A 390 -45.72 -13.62 9.84
N THR A 391 -45.63 -13.42 11.15
CA THR A 391 -44.45 -13.77 11.97
C THR A 391 -43.97 -15.20 11.79
N GLY A 392 -44.88 -16.16 11.54
CA GLY A 392 -44.53 -17.56 11.25
C GLY A 392 -43.73 -17.77 9.96
N GLY A 393 -43.98 -16.95 8.92
CA GLY A 393 -43.22 -17.00 7.67
C GLY A 393 -41.78 -16.53 7.85
N VAL A 394 -41.56 -15.50 8.67
CA VAL A 394 -40.23 -15.02 9.05
C VAL A 394 -39.45 -16.10 9.83
N ILE A 395 -40.12 -16.80 10.76
CA ILE A 395 -39.50 -17.90 11.51
C ILE A 395 -39.11 -19.05 10.56
N LEU A 396 -40.00 -19.44 9.64
CA LEU A 396 -39.72 -20.49 8.65
C LEU A 396 -38.56 -20.09 7.71
N ALA A 397 -38.52 -18.83 7.29
CA ALA A 397 -37.44 -18.24 6.52
C ALA A 397 -36.08 -18.32 7.24
N ILE A 398 -36.02 -17.98 8.53
CA ILE A 398 -34.80 -18.08 9.35
C ILE A 398 -34.34 -19.55 9.43
N ILE A 399 -35.26 -20.49 9.63
CA ILE A 399 -34.95 -21.92 9.69
C ILE A 399 -34.38 -22.40 8.34
N ILE A 400 -35.02 -22.05 7.23
CA ILE A 400 -34.55 -22.41 5.88
C ILE A 400 -33.17 -21.81 5.60
N ALA A 401 -32.95 -20.54 5.94
CA ALA A 401 -31.66 -19.88 5.80
C ALA A 401 -30.57 -20.57 6.64
N ALA A 402 -30.87 -20.96 7.88
CA ALA A 402 -29.94 -21.68 8.76
C ALA A 402 -29.57 -23.06 8.21
N VAL A 403 -30.54 -23.81 7.66
CA VAL A 403 -30.33 -25.14 7.07
C VAL A 403 -29.52 -25.04 5.77
N LEU A 404 -29.81 -24.07 4.91
CA LEU A 404 -29.07 -23.86 3.65
C LEU A 404 -27.68 -23.28 3.87
N PHE A 405 -27.45 -22.56 4.97
CA PHE A 405 -26.17 -21.94 5.25
C PHE A 405 -25.05 -22.97 5.43
N GLN A 406 -25.31 -24.05 6.17
CA GLN A 406 -24.29 -25.06 6.47
C GLN A 406 -23.67 -25.69 5.21
N PRO A 407 -24.44 -26.24 4.25
CA PRO A 407 -23.87 -26.81 3.02
C PRO A 407 -23.18 -25.77 2.14
N ILE A 408 -23.70 -24.53 2.05
CA ILE A 408 -23.09 -23.47 1.24
C ILE A 408 -21.76 -23.01 1.87
N LYS A 409 -21.72 -22.85 3.20
CA LYS A 409 -20.50 -22.53 3.95
C LYS A 409 -19.44 -23.59 3.69
N ASP A 410 -19.78 -24.87 3.88
CA ASP A 410 -18.85 -25.98 3.75
C ASP A 410 -18.32 -26.09 2.31
N TRP A 411 -19.20 -25.91 1.32
CA TRP A 411 -18.81 -25.86 -0.10
C TRP A 411 -17.86 -24.68 -0.39
N THR A 412 -18.16 -23.50 0.14
CA THR A 412 -17.33 -22.30 -0.04
C THR A 412 -15.97 -22.46 0.63
N GLN A 413 -15.90 -23.04 1.83
CA GLN A 413 -14.65 -23.34 2.53
C GLN A 413 -13.80 -24.32 1.73
N GLN A 414 -14.37 -25.43 1.25
CA GLN A 414 -13.63 -26.42 0.47
C GLN A 414 -13.11 -25.85 -0.86
N GLN A 415 -13.93 -25.08 -1.57
CA GLN A 415 -13.51 -24.47 -2.83
C GLN A 415 -12.42 -23.42 -2.62
N LEU A 416 -12.53 -22.61 -1.57
CA LEU A 416 -11.52 -21.61 -1.25
C LEU A 416 -10.20 -22.26 -0.79
N GLU A 417 -10.27 -23.34 -0.02
CA GLU A 417 -9.10 -24.14 0.33
C GLU A 417 -8.42 -24.68 -0.93
N ARG A 418 -9.17 -25.26 -1.87
CA ARG A 418 -8.60 -25.76 -3.14
C ARG A 418 -7.97 -24.66 -4.01
N LEU A 419 -8.57 -23.46 -4.04
CA LEU A 419 -8.11 -22.35 -4.88
C LEU A 419 -6.89 -21.62 -4.27
N LEU A 420 -6.87 -21.43 -2.95
CA LEU A 420 -5.82 -20.68 -2.24
C LEU A 420 -4.68 -21.58 -1.74
N TYR A 421 -4.98 -22.80 -1.31
CA TYR A 421 -4.01 -23.84 -0.96
C TYR A 421 -3.77 -24.77 -2.14
N ARG A 422 -3.40 -24.20 -3.31
CA ARG A 422 -2.72 -24.97 -4.34
C ARG A 422 -1.53 -25.66 -3.67
N GLU A 423 -1.57 -27.00 -3.58
CA GLU A 423 -0.67 -27.87 -2.84
C GLU A 423 0.77 -27.34 -2.86
N ARG A 424 1.18 -26.66 -1.79
CA ARG A 424 2.61 -26.50 -1.52
C ARG A 424 2.99 -27.73 -0.71
N PHE A 425 3.80 -28.56 -1.35
CA PHE A 425 4.51 -29.71 -0.81
C PHE A 425 4.76 -29.56 0.69
N ASP A 426 4.45 -30.62 1.44
CA ASP A 426 4.73 -30.70 2.86
C ASP A 426 6.26 -30.70 3.05
N TYR A 427 6.84 -29.50 3.12
CA TYR A 427 8.29 -29.25 3.04
C TYR A 427 9.10 -30.13 4.00
N ARG A 428 8.52 -30.38 5.17
CA ARG A 428 9.09 -31.23 6.22
C ARG A 428 9.20 -32.69 5.76
N ARG A 429 8.15 -33.19 5.11
CA ARG A 429 8.13 -34.54 4.53
C ARG A 429 9.11 -34.66 3.36
N THR A 430 9.19 -33.65 2.49
CA THR A 430 10.17 -33.61 1.41
C THR A 430 11.60 -33.61 1.96
N LEU A 431 11.91 -32.79 2.97
CA LEU A 431 13.23 -32.76 3.64
C LEU A 431 13.57 -34.10 4.31
N GLU A 432 12.60 -34.72 4.99
CA GLU A 432 12.79 -36.04 5.62
C GLU A 432 13.02 -37.16 4.60
N GLU A 433 12.29 -37.14 3.47
CA GLU A 433 12.49 -38.06 2.36
C GLU A 433 13.85 -37.82 1.69
N PHE A 434 14.24 -36.56 1.46
CA PHE A 434 15.51 -36.17 0.87
C PHE A 434 16.70 -36.59 1.73
N GLY A 435 16.65 -36.30 3.04
CA GLY A 435 17.71 -36.68 3.98
C GLY A 435 17.88 -38.19 4.11
N ARG A 436 16.78 -38.96 4.12
CA ARG A 436 16.84 -40.43 4.14
C ARG A 436 17.44 -41.00 2.86
N GLU A 437 17.03 -40.50 1.71
CA GLU A 437 17.52 -41.00 0.42
C GLU A 437 19.01 -40.67 0.21
N LEU A 438 19.43 -39.43 0.49
CA LEU A 438 20.84 -39.02 0.40
C LEU A 438 21.73 -39.84 1.35
N SER A 439 21.25 -40.13 2.56
CA SER A 439 22.01 -40.93 3.54
C SER A 439 22.12 -42.42 3.17
N SER A 440 21.29 -42.89 2.24
CA SER A 440 21.27 -44.30 1.81
C SER A 440 22.20 -44.61 0.64
N GLU A 441 22.65 -43.59 -0.10
CA GLU A 441 23.51 -43.79 -1.27
C GLU A 441 24.99 -43.61 -0.89
N VAL A 442 25.77 -44.67 -1.08
CA VAL A 442 27.16 -44.74 -0.65
C VAL A 442 28.14 -44.30 -1.75
N HIS A 443 27.77 -44.47 -3.03
CA HIS A 443 28.62 -44.11 -4.16
C HIS A 443 28.48 -42.62 -4.52
N LEU A 444 29.60 -41.89 -4.51
CA LEU A 444 29.63 -40.44 -4.71
C LEU A 444 29.00 -40.04 -6.05
N ASP A 445 29.36 -40.71 -7.14
CA ASP A 445 28.84 -40.40 -8.48
C ASP A 445 27.32 -40.56 -8.61
N ARG A 446 26.77 -41.60 -7.99
CA ARG A 446 25.32 -41.88 -7.99
C ARG A 446 24.57 -40.87 -7.12
N LEU A 447 25.14 -40.54 -5.96
CA LEU A 447 24.61 -39.53 -5.06
C LEU A 447 24.52 -38.17 -5.77
N LEU A 448 25.61 -37.73 -6.41
CA LEU A 448 25.66 -36.47 -7.17
C LEU A 448 24.64 -36.43 -8.30
N ALA A 449 24.46 -37.54 -9.04
CA ALA A 449 23.49 -37.63 -10.13
C ALA A 449 22.04 -37.51 -9.64
N LYS A 450 21.67 -38.27 -8.60
CA LYS A 450 20.32 -38.25 -8.00
C LYS A 450 19.99 -36.89 -7.41
N LEU A 451 20.97 -36.27 -6.74
CA LEU A 451 20.83 -34.96 -6.13
C LEU A 451 20.50 -33.90 -7.20
N LEU A 452 21.29 -33.83 -8.28
CA LEU A 452 21.06 -32.85 -9.35
C LEU A 452 19.69 -33.07 -10.04
N ASP A 453 19.33 -34.31 -10.39
CA ASP A 453 18.04 -34.59 -11.03
C ASP A 453 16.86 -34.19 -10.13
N ARG A 454 16.94 -34.51 -8.82
CA ARG A 454 15.85 -34.22 -7.89
C ARG A 454 15.75 -32.73 -7.56
N LEU A 455 16.86 -32.03 -7.35
CA LEU A 455 16.86 -30.58 -7.19
C LEU A 455 16.37 -29.87 -8.45
N GLY A 456 16.78 -30.33 -9.63
CA GLY A 456 16.32 -29.78 -10.92
C GLY A 456 14.81 -29.86 -11.08
N ARG A 457 14.21 -31.00 -10.74
CA ARG A 457 12.74 -31.18 -10.78
C ARG A 457 12.02 -30.37 -9.71
N THR A 458 12.57 -30.31 -8.50
CA THR A 458 11.92 -29.66 -7.35
C THR A 458 11.94 -28.13 -7.47
N LEU A 459 13.06 -27.57 -7.94
CA LEU A 459 13.26 -26.13 -8.08
C LEU A 459 13.01 -25.62 -9.51
N ALA A 460 12.67 -26.53 -10.44
CA ALA A 460 12.53 -26.25 -11.87
C ALA A 460 13.73 -25.49 -12.43
N VAL A 461 14.96 -25.88 -12.08
CA VAL A 461 16.20 -25.25 -12.53
C VAL A 461 16.85 -26.12 -13.61
N GLU A 462 17.18 -25.53 -14.76
CA GLU A 462 17.77 -26.27 -15.88
C GLU A 462 19.29 -26.41 -15.75
N ARG A 463 19.96 -25.38 -15.20
CA ARG A 463 21.43 -25.30 -15.12
C ARG A 463 21.90 -25.43 -13.68
N MET A 464 22.68 -26.47 -13.39
CA MET A 464 23.20 -26.72 -12.05
C MET A 464 24.60 -27.35 -12.11
N ALA A 465 25.39 -27.14 -11.07
CA ALA A 465 26.70 -27.75 -10.90
C ALA A 465 27.01 -28.00 -9.42
N ILE A 466 27.77 -29.06 -9.15
CA ILE A 466 28.33 -29.35 -7.83
C ILE A 466 29.84 -29.26 -7.93
N LEU A 467 30.42 -28.44 -7.06
CA LEU A 467 31.84 -28.17 -6.94
C LEU A 467 32.32 -28.80 -5.63
N LEU A 468 33.36 -29.64 -5.64
CA LEU A 468 33.91 -30.29 -4.45
C LEU A 468 35.33 -29.82 -4.18
N ALA A 469 35.68 -29.67 -2.90
CA ALA A 469 37.04 -29.31 -2.49
C ALA A 469 38.04 -30.41 -2.91
N GLU A 470 39.19 -30.04 -3.47
CA GLU A 470 40.29 -30.95 -3.81
C GLU A 470 40.94 -31.50 -2.52
N GLU A 471 41.45 -32.73 -2.59
CA GLU A 471 42.04 -33.38 -1.40
C GLU A 471 43.32 -32.72 -0.92
N ASN A 472 44.16 -32.28 -1.86
CA ASN A 472 45.46 -31.68 -1.58
C ASN A 472 45.40 -30.15 -1.42
N ALA A 473 44.23 -29.55 -1.59
CA ALA A 473 44.03 -28.10 -1.54
C ALA A 473 42.58 -27.79 -1.10
N PRO A 474 42.30 -27.68 0.21
CA PRO A 474 40.94 -27.45 0.71
C PRO A 474 40.31 -26.14 0.23
N ASP A 475 41.13 -25.17 -0.19
CA ASP A 475 40.68 -23.89 -0.76
C ASP A 475 40.41 -23.95 -2.27
N ARG A 476 40.68 -25.09 -2.93
CA ARG A 476 40.41 -25.29 -4.36
C ARG A 476 39.22 -26.21 -4.55
N PHE A 477 38.27 -25.77 -5.37
CA PHE A 477 37.08 -26.52 -5.72
C PHE A 477 37.12 -26.91 -7.19
N SER A 478 36.82 -28.18 -7.47
CA SER A 478 36.74 -28.72 -8.83
C SER A 478 35.31 -29.14 -9.15
N LEU A 479 34.90 -29.01 -10.41
CA LEU A 479 33.60 -29.47 -10.87
C LEU A 479 33.49 -30.99 -10.73
N ALA A 480 32.61 -31.45 -9.84
CA ALA A 480 32.33 -32.87 -9.64
C ALA A 480 31.24 -33.36 -10.60
N ARG A 481 30.17 -32.57 -10.79
CA ARG A 481 29.10 -32.89 -11.73
C ARG A 481 28.35 -31.64 -12.17
N ALA A 482 27.82 -31.66 -13.40
CA ALA A 482 27.02 -30.59 -13.97
C ALA A 482 25.77 -31.14 -14.69
N GLN A 483 24.71 -30.33 -14.73
CA GLN A 483 23.49 -30.58 -15.48
C GLN A 483 23.06 -29.30 -16.22
N GLY A 484 22.66 -29.43 -17.49
CA GLY A 484 22.23 -28.31 -18.33
C GLY A 484 23.34 -27.34 -18.73
N LEU A 485 24.61 -27.65 -18.43
CA LEU A 485 25.78 -26.94 -18.92
C LEU A 485 26.28 -27.64 -20.20
N GLY A 486 26.53 -26.88 -21.27
CA GLY A 486 26.96 -27.43 -22.57
C GLY A 486 28.28 -28.21 -22.48
N ALA A 487 28.38 -29.30 -23.26
CA ALA A 487 29.41 -30.34 -23.14
C ALA A 487 30.88 -29.93 -23.40
N SER A 488 31.21 -28.65 -23.68
CA SER A 488 32.49 -28.31 -24.31
C SER A 488 33.49 -27.43 -23.57
N ARG A 489 33.24 -26.84 -22.39
CA ARG A 489 34.27 -25.98 -21.75
C ARG A 489 34.15 -25.83 -20.24
N VAL A 490 34.50 -26.83 -19.43
CA VAL A 490 34.44 -26.61 -17.98
C VAL A 490 35.40 -27.46 -17.12
N PRO A 491 36.75 -27.38 -17.22
CA PRO A 491 37.61 -27.66 -16.08
C PRO A 491 37.58 -26.44 -15.14
N LEU A 492 36.47 -26.22 -14.45
CA LEU A 492 36.38 -25.15 -13.46
C LEU A 492 37.08 -25.59 -12.19
N LYS A 493 38.31 -25.11 -12.02
CA LYS A 493 38.97 -25.05 -10.73
C LYS A 493 38.82 -23.63 -10.22
N PHE A 494 38.15 -23.47 -9.09
CA PHE A 494 37.99 -22.17 -8.44
C PHE A 494 38.64 -22.19 -7.07
N THR A 495 39.14 -21.04 -6.64
CA THR A 495 39.46 -20.85 -5.22
C THR A 495 38.24 -20.36 -4.43
N LEU A 496 38.22 -20.60 -3.11
CA LEU A 496 37.19 -20.04 -2.22
C LEU A 496 37.08 -18.52 -2.39
N ALA A 497 38.24 -17.85 -2.55
CA ALA A 497 38.35 -16.40 -2.75
C ALA A 497 37.74 -15.95 -4.08
N GLU A 498 37.87 -16.72 -5.16
CA GLU A 498 37.24 -16.43 -6.45
C GLU A 498 35.72 -16.60 -6.40
N LEU A 499 35.22 -17.62 -5.71
CA LEU A 499 33.79 -17.83 -5.53
C LEU A 499 33.16 -16.73 -4.66
N THR A 500 33.82 -16.35 -3.56
CA THR A 500 33.35 -15.24 -2.71
C THR A 500 33.47 -13.88 -3.41
N ALA A 501 34.53 -13.65 -4.21
CA ALA A 501 34.69 -12.43 -5.01
C ALA A 501 33.68 -12.33 -6.16
N ALA A 502 33.28 -13.45 -6.77
CA ALA A 502 32.26 -13.53 -7.83
C ALA A 502 30.82 -13.24 -7.37
N GLY A 503 30.62 -12.83 -6.12
CA GLY A 503 29.30 -12.51 -5.59
C GLY A 503 28.47 -13.74 -5.20
N ALA A 504 29.12 -14.89 -4.95
CA ALA A 504 28.46 -16.03 -4.31
C ALA A 504 27.79 -15.57 -3.02
N ARG A 505 26.47 -15.68 -2.94
CA ARG A 505 25.69 -15.46 -1.72
C ARG A 505 25.97 -16.62 -0.76
N VAL A 506 27.11 -16.58 -0.09
CA VAL A 506 27.44 -17.46 1.03
C VAL A 506 26.47 -17.11 2.16
N SER A 507 25.41 -17.92 2.32
CA SER A 507 24.53 -17.82 3.47
C SER A 507 25.30 -18.29 4.70
N GLU A 508 25.88 -17.35 5.44
CA GLU A 508 26.25 -17.58 6.83
C GLU A 508 25.01 -17.28 7.68
N GLY A 509 24.63 -18.23 8.53
CA GLY A 509 23.27 -18.34 9.06
C GLY A 509 22.74 -17.10 9.80
N GLY A 510 21.51 -16.72 9.49
CA GLY A 510 20.68 -15.82 10.30
C GLY A 510 20.48 -14.40 9.72
N PRO A 511 19.40 -13.71 10.12
CA PRO A 511 18.73 -12.70 9.30
C PRO A 511 19.45 -11.36 9.29
N GLY A 512 19.75 -10.89 8.08
CA GLY A 512 20.22 -9.53 7.80
C GLY A 512 21.72 -9.48 7.51
N SER A 513 22.03 -9.01 6.30
CA SER A 513 23.35 -8.64 5.79
C SER A 513 24.38 -9.75 5.63
N ASN A 514 24.80 -9.98 4.38
CA ASN A 514 26.18 -9.72 3.99
C ASN A 514 26.22 -9.36 2.49
N LEU A 515 26.25 -8.06 2.25
CA LEU A 515 26.53 -7.42 0.96
C LEU A 515 27.99 -7.66 0.59
N PHE A 516 28.26 -8.14 -0.62
CA PHE A 516 29.53 -7.90 -1.29
C PHE A 516 29.30 -7.50 -2.75
N ALA A 517 30.00 -6.43 -3.16
CA ALA A 517 30.08 -5.96 -4.53
C ALA A 517 31.06 -6.84 -5.32
N PRO A 518 30.81 -7.15 -6.61
CA PRO A 518 31.73 -7.96 -7.38
C PRO A 518 32.97 -7.14 -7.73
N GLY A 519 34.14 -7.69 -7.38
CA GLY A 519 35.29 -7.63 -8.29
C GLY A 519 35.09 -8.80 -9.25
N GLU A 520 35.02 -8.52 -10.55
CA GLU A 520 34.80 -9.55 -11.59
C GLU A 520 35.67 -10.79 -11.38
N PRO A 521 35.07 -11.97 -11.60
CA PRO A 521 35.64 -12.84 -12.63
C PRO A 521 34.57 -13.27 -13.65
N GLN A 522 34.90 -13.01 -14.92
CA GLN A 522 34.13 -13.27 -16.14
C GLN A 522 33.76 -14.73 -16.50
N PRO A 523 34.27 -15.84 -15.90
CA PRO A 523 33.91 -17.19 -16.37
C PRO A 523 32.51 -17.69 -15.96
N LEU A 524 31.92 -17.14 -14.89
CA LEU A 524 30.73 -17.72 -14.24
C LEU A 524 29.39 -17.23 -14.80
N GLU A 525 29.33 -15.99 -15.30
CA GLU A 525 28.12 -15.47 -15.99
C GLU A 525 27.88 -16.17 -17.33
N GLU A 526 28.93 -16.55 -18.07
CA GLU A 526 28.81 -17.28 -19.33
C GLU A 526 28.14 -18.65 -19.17
N LEU A 527 28.24 -19.25 -17.98
CA LEU A 527 27.64 -20.54 -17.63
C LEU A 527 26.16 -20.40 -17.21
N GLY A 528 25.68 -19.18 -16.96
CA GLY A 528 24.32 -18.91 -16.49
C GLY A 528 24.04 -19.44 -15.08
N LEU A 529 25.06 -19.53 -14.22
CA LEU A 529 24.95 -19.86 -12.80
C LEU A 529 24.87 -18.56 -11.99
N HIS A 530 23.88 -18.46 -11.10
CA HIS A 530 23.57 -17.23 -10.35
C HIS A 530 23.58 -17.41 -8.84
N TYR A 531 23.47 -18.64 -8.34
CA TYR A 531 23.41 -18.96 -6.93
C TYR A 531 24.52 -19.94 -6.57
N PHE A 532 25.18 -19.72 -5.43
CA PHE A 532 26.24 -20.58 -4.91
C PHE A 532 25.98 -20.81 -3.43
N VAL A 533 25.56 -22.03 -3.10
CA VAL A 533 25.20 -22.42 -1.74
C VAL A 533 26.35 -23.28 -1.17
N PRO A 534 26.99 -22.87 -0.06
CA PRO A 534 28.07 -23.65 0.54
C PRO A 534 27.52 -24.92 1.21
N CYS A 535 28.15 -26.06 0.93
CA CYS A 535 27.92 -27.30 1.66
C CYS A 535 28.95 -27.41 2.79
N ARG A 536 28.52 -27.32 4.05
CA ARG A 536 29.42 -27.26 5.22
C ARG A 536 29.22 -28.47 6.14
N VAL A 537 30.33 -29.03 6.62
CA VAL A 537 30.33 -29.98 7.75
C VAL A 537 31.28 -29.47 8.83
N GLN A 538 30.81 -29.43 10.08
CA GLN A 538 31.59 -28.93 11.23
C GLN A 538 32.30 -27.58 10.95
N ASN A 539 31.59 -26.64 10.33
CA ASN A 539 32.09 -25.32 9.95
C ASN A 539 33.16 -25.28 8.84
N ARG A 540 33.42 -26.41 8.17
CA ARG A 540 34.31 -26.51 7.01
C ARG A 540 33.49 -26.66 5.73
N THR A 541 33.75 -25.82 4.73
CA THR A 541 33.14 -25.94 3.39
C THR A 541 33.78 -27.10 2.65
N ILE A 542 33.00 -28.13 2.32
CA ILE A 542 33.47 -29.29 1.56
C ILE A 542 33.13 -29.19 0.06
N GLY A 543 32.22 -28.28 -0.29
CA GLY A 543 31.80 -28.03 -1.66
C GLY A 543 30.81 -26.88 -1.80
N PHE A 544 30.44 -26.58 -3.04
CA PHE A 544 29.41 -25.61 -3.39
C PHE A 544 28.39 -26.23 -4.34
N LEU A 545 27.12 -25.95 -4.08
CA LEU A 545 26.04 -26.19 -5.01
C LEU A 545 25.77 -24.90 -5.79
N ALA A 546 25.98 -24.95 -7.10
CA ALA A 546 25.77 -23.83 -8.01
C ALA A 546 24.47 -24.03 -8.81
N LEU A 547 23.61 -23.02 -8.86
CA LEU A 547 22.33 -23.06 -9.58
C LEU A 547 22.13 -21.84 -10.48
N GLY A 548 21.48 -22.04 -11.62
CA GLY A 548 20.99 -20.99 -12.50
C GLY A 548 19.62 -20.43 -12.09
N LYS A 549 18.98 -19.72 -13.02
CA LYS A 549 17.59 -19.27 -12.88
C LYS A 549 16.63 -20.45 -13.02
N ALA A 550 15.40 -20.26 -12.55
CA ALA A 550 14.31 -21.19 -12.84
C ALA A 550 14.05 -21.27 -14.36
N ALA A 551 13.43 -22.35 -14.81
CA ALA A 551 13.15 -22.65 -16.22
C ALA A 551 12.27 -21.57 -16.89
N ASP A 552 11.47 -20.83 -16.11
CA ASP A 552 10.68 -19.68 -16.56
C ASP A 552 11.52 -18.38 -16.70
N GLY A 553 12.84 -18.46 -16.49
CA GLY A 553 13.77 -17.34 -16.52
C GLY A 553 13.72 -16.44 -15.27
N SER A 554 12.92 -16.80 -14.25
CA SER A 554 12.84 -16.05 -13.01
C SER A 554 13.96 -16.41 -12.03
N PHE A 555 14.25 -15.48 -11.12
CA PHE A 555 15.14 -15.73 -9.99
C PHE A 555 14.41 -16.60 -8.96
N LEU A 556 15.15 -17.53 -8.32
CA LEU A 556 14.65 -18.35 -7.23
C LEU A 556 14.07 -17.50 -6.10
N THR A 557 12.99 -17.97 -5.48
CA THR A 557 12.31 -17.26 -4.40
C THR A 557 13.08 -17.37 -3.09
N SER A 558 12.76 -16.52 -2.12
CA SER A 558 13.35 -16.59 -0.78
C SER A 558 13.12 -17.96 -0.12
N ASP A 559 11.93 -18.54 -0.33
CA ASP A 559 11.57 -19.88 0.18
C ASP A 559 12.50 -20.96 -0.40
N ASP A 560 12.83 -20.86 -1.70
CA ASP A 560 13.69 -21.82 -2.40
C ASP A 560 15.14 -21.74 -1.93
N LEU A 561 15.64 -20.53 -1.67
CA LEU A 561 16.99 -20.30 -1.17
C LEU A 561 17.16 -20.78 0.28
N GLU A 562 16.15 -20.60 1.12
CA GLU A 562 16.16 -21.10 2.51
C GLU A 562 16.09 -22.63 2.56
N LEU A 563 15.28 -23.23 1.67
CA LEU A 563 15.24 -24.68 1.48
C LEU A 563 16.61 -25.21 1.02
N LEU A 564 17.21 -24.57 0.03
CA LEU A 564 18.54 -24.93 -0.48
C LEU A 564 19.61 -24.84 0.62
N ALA A 565 19.61 -23.78 1.43
CA ALA A 565 20.55 -23.64 2.54
C ALA A 565 20.38 -24.78 3.56
N THR A 566 19.12 -25.13 3.89
CA THR A 566 18.83 -26.24 4.80
C THR A 566 19.25 -27.59 4.21
N LEU A 567 19.00 -27.81 2.92
CA LEU A 567 19.39 -29.04 2.22
C LEU A 567 20.91 -29.14 2.04
N ALA A 568 21.62 -28.02 1.90
CA ALA A 568 23.07 -28.00 1.72
C ALA A 568 23.80 -28.66 2.88
N ASP A 569 23.31 -28.52 4.11
CA ASP A 569 23.88 -29.19 5.28
C ASP A 569 23.70 -30.72 5.21
N TYR A 570 22.51 -31.20 4.84
CA TYR A 570 22.26 -32.64 4.65
C TYR A 570 23.09 -33.21 3.49
N ILE A 571 23.17 -32.47 2.39
CA ILE A 571 23.98 -32.81 1.22
C ILE A 571 25.45 -32.89 1.64
N ALA A 572 25.93 -31.94 2.46
CA ALA A 572 27.31 -31.93 2.90
C ALA A 572 27.68 -33.20 3.68
N ILE A 573 26.81 -33.61 4.62
CA ILE A 573 27.01 -34.84 5.39
C ILE A 573 27.05 -36.08 4.47
N ALA A 574 26.11 -36.19 3.53
CA ALA A 574 26.05 -37.31 2.60
C ALA A 574 27.28 -37.37 1.68
N LEU A 575 27.74 -36.22 1.18
CA LEU A 575 28.95 -36.13 0.35
C LEU A 575 30.20 -36.50 1.12
N GLU A 576 30.32 -36.07 2.38
CA GLU A 576 31.46 -36.44 3.22
C GLU A 576 31.48 -37.95 3.51
N ASN A 577 30.32 -38.56 3.82
CA ASN A 577 30.21 -39.99 4.03
C ASN A 577 30.58 -40.81 2.78
N ALA A 578 30.06 -40.42 1.61
CA ALA A 578 30.36 -41.10 0.34
C ALA A 578 31.86 -40.99 -0.01
N ARG A 579 32.46 -39.82 0.22
CA ARG A 579 33.89 -39.60 -0.02
C ARG A 579 34.78 -40.38 0.96
N LEU A 580 34.37 -40.49 2.23
CA LEU A 580 35.06 -41.33 3.21
C LEU A 580 35.00 -42.81 2.83
N TYR A 581 33.87 -43.27 2.29
CA TYR A 581 33.71 -44.65 1.86
C TYR A 581 34.56 -44.98 0.62
N GLU A 582 34.60 -44.11 -0.40
CA GLU A 582 35.49 -44.29 -1.57
C GLU A 582 36.97 -44.39 -1.16
N ARG A 583 37.39 -43.68 -0.11
CA ARG A 583 38.76 -43.77 0.43
C ARG A 583 39.06 -45.06 1.17
N LEU A 584 38.04 -45.76 1.68
CA LEU A 584 38.22 -47.05 2.34
C LEU A 584 38.25 -48.20 1.32
N GLU A 585 37.68 -47.99 0.12
CA GLU A 585 37.72 -48.96 -0.99
C GLU A 585 39.00 -48.84 -1.85
N GLN A 586 39.68 -47.68 -1.84
CA GLN A 586 41.00 -47.47 -2.44
C GLN A 586 42.11 -47.85 -1.48
#